data_AF-A0A972PEC8-F1
#
_entry.id   AF-A0A972PEC8-F1
#
_cell.length_a   1.000
_cell.length_b   1.000
_cell.length_c   1.000
_cell.angle_alpha   90.00
_cell.angle_beta   90.00
_cell.angle_gamma   90.00
#
_symmetry.space_group_name_H-M   'P 1'
#
loop_
_entity.id
_entity.type
_entity.pdbx_description
1 polymer ?
#
loop_
_entity_poly.entity_id
_entity_poly.type
_entity_poly.pdbx_seq_one_letter_code
_entity_poly.pdbx_strand_id
1 'polypeptide(L)' 'MPHNLSELDIASLTEEELAKLQEAERFINRNKGGARKEEVYLVAVTRPGR' A
#
# COMPACT_ATOMS: atom_id res chain seq x y z
N MET A 1 0.93 -11.72 15.22
CA MET A 1 2.41 -11.76 15.13
C MET A 1 2.84 -10.58 14.26
N PRO A 2 3.84 -9.78 14.66
CA PRO A 2 4.37 -8.73 13.78
C PRO A 2 4.89 -9.40 12.51
N HIS A 3 4.35 -9.02 11.35
CA HIS A 3 4.81 -9.52 10.07
C HIS A 3 6.10 -8.76 9.71
N ASN A 4 7.21 -9.47 9.57
CA ASN A 4 8.45 -8.85 9.10
C ASN A 4 8.31 -8.57 7.61
N LEU A 5 8.54 -7.32 7.20
CA LEU A 5 8.55 -6.92 5.79
C LEU A 5 9.55 -7.75 4.96
N SER A 6 10.60 -8.31 5.59
CA SER A 6 11.59 -9.16 4.96
C SER A 6 11.07 -10.53 4.49
N GLU A 7 9.86 -10.92 4.89
CA GLU A 7 9.23 -12.20 4.50
C GLU A 7 8.19 -12.03 3.38
N LEU A 8 8.10 -10.82 2.81
CA LEU A 8 7.07 -10.44 1.86
C LEU A 8 7.69 -10.05 0.52
N ASP A 9 7.02 -10.44 -0.56
CA ASP A 9 7.36 -10.05 -1.93
C ASP A 9 6.39 -8.99 -2.44
N ILE A 10 6.81 -8.16 -3.39
CA ILE A 10 5.92 -7.19 -4.05
C ILE A 10 4.95 -7.97 -4.94
N ALA A 11 3.66 -7.77 -4.69
CA ALA A 11 2.62 -8.37 -5.51
C ALA A 11 2.60 -7.70 -6.90
N SER A 12 2.52 -8.50 -7.95
CA SER A 12 2.19 -7.97 -9.29
C SER A 12 0.72 -7.59 -9.33
N LEU A 13 0.42 -6.40 -9.82
CA LEU A 13 -0.94 -5.86 -9.91
C LEU A 13 -1.32 -5.65 -11.36
N THR A 14 -2.59 -5.89 -11.66
CA THR A 14 -3.22 -5.39 -12.88
C THR A 14 -3.45 -3.87 -12.81
N GLU A 15 -3.70 -3.23 -13.94
CA GLU A 15 -4.00 -1.79 -13.98
C GLU A 15 -5.25 -1.42 -13.15
N GLU A 16 -6.26 -2.28 -13.15
CA GLU A 16 -7.50 -2.07 -12.37
C GLU A 16 -7.22 -2.10 -10.86
N GLU A 17 -6.40 -3.05 -10.40
CA GLU A 17 -6.04 -3.17 -8.98
C GLU A 17 -5.13 -2.02 -8.53
N LEU A 18 -4.21 -1.59 -9.40
CA LEU A 18 -3.38 -0.42 -9.17
C LEU A 18 -4.23 0.85 -9.00
N ALA A 19 -5.25 1.03 -9.85
CA ALA A 19 -6.15 2.18 -9.77
C ALA A 19 -6.91 2.23 -8.43
N LYS A 20 -7.37 1.08 -7.92
CA LYS A 20 -8.03 0.98 -6.61
C LYS A 20 -7.07 1.34 -5.46
N LEU A 21 -5.83 0.89 -5.53
CA LEU A 21 -4.79 1.25 -4.55
C LEU A 21 -4.50 2.75 -4.55
N GLN A 22 -4.36 3.37 -5.73
CA GLN A 22 -4.15 4.81 -5.86
C GLN A 22 -5.35 5.64 -5.39
N GLU A 23 -6.58 5.15 -5.57
CA GLU A 23 -7.77 5.79 -5.01
C GLU A 23 -7.75 5.77 -3.48
N ALA A 24 -7.44 4.62 -2.87
CA ALA A 24 -7.29 4.50 -1.43
C ALA A 24 -6.18 5.41 -0.89
N GLU A 25 -5.03 5.47 -1.57
CA GLU A 25 -3.92 6.36 -1.24
C GLU A 25 -4.36 7.83 -1.22
N ARG A 26 -5.03 8.28 -2.29
CA ARG A 26 -5.57 9.65 -2.38
C ARG A 26 -6.57 9.94 -1.28
N PHE A 27 -7.45 8.99 -0.96
CA PHE A 27 -8.41 9.13 0.13
C PHE A 27 -7.73 9.27 1.49
N ILE A 28 -6.71 8.45 1.77
CA ILE A 28 -5.96 8.52 3.03
C ILE A 28 -5.22 9.85 3.14
N ASN A 29 -4.47 10.25 2.10
CA ASN A 29 -3.72 11.50 2.09
C ASN A 29 -4.63 12.74 2.19
N ARG A 30 -5.85 12.67 1.64
CA ARG A 30 -6.86 13.73 1.78
C ARG A 30 -7.45 13.83 3.18
N ASN A 31 -7.73 12.70 3.84
CA ASN A 31 -8.42 12.66 5.13
C ASN A 31 -7.51 12.70 6.34
N LYS A 32 -6.26 12.21 6.25
CA LYS A 32 -5.26 12.32 7.32
C LYS A 32 -4.70 13.73 7.50
N GLY A 33 -5.40 14.76 7.00
CA GLY A 33 -5.25 16.15 7.41
C GLY A 33 -3.80 16.57 7.53
N GLY A 34 -3.12 16.71 6.38
CA GLY A 34 -1.69 16.96 6.31
C GLY A 34 -1.18 17.94 7.37
N ALA A 35 -0.48 17.40 8.36
CA ALA A 35 0.84 17.97 8.60
C ALA A 35 1.57 17.77 7.25
N ARG A 36 1.76 18.86 6.49
CA ARG A 36 2.24 18.94 5.09
C ARG A 36 3.60 18.25 4.79
N LYS A 37 4.05 17.31 5.61
CA LYS A 37 5.37 16.68 5.58
C LYS A 37 5.32 15.16 5.44
N GLU A 38 4.15 14.53 5.50
CA GLU A 38 4.03 13.08 5.40
C GLU A 38 3.03 12.69 4.31
N GLU A 39 3.49 11.88 3.36
CA GLU A 39 2.70 11.26 2.32
C GLU A 39 2.64 9.75 2.59
N VAL A 40 1.45 9.18 2.51
CA VAL A 40 1.24 7.73 2.60
C VAL A 40 1.30 7.14 1.20
N TYR A 41 2.07 6.07 1.05
CA TYR A 41 2.13 5.25 -0.15
C TYR A 41 1.64 3.84 0.19
N LEU A 42 0.85 3.24 -0.70
CA LEU A 42 0.34 1.87 -0.53
C LEU A 42 1.05 0.92 -1.49
N VAL A 43 1.46 -0.24 -0.98
CA VAL A 43 2.08 -1.32 -1.77
C VAL A 43 1.35 -2.61 -1.47
N ALA A 44 1.02 -3.37 -2.51
CA ALA A 44 0.51 -4.72 -2.37
C ALA A 44 1.68 -5.69 -2.23
N VAL A 45 1.56 -6.60 -1.27
CA VAL A 45 2.59 -7.60 -0.98
C VAL A 45 1.97 -8.98 -0.90
N THR A 46 2.69 -9.98 -1.39
CA THR A 46 2.36 -11.40 -1.28
C THR A 46 3.29 -12.07 -0.30
N ARG A 47 2.79 -13.12 0.35
CA ARG A 47 3.61 -14.02 1.14
C ARG A 47 3.74 -15.33 0.37
N PRO A 48 4.96 -15.80 0.05
CA PRO A 48 5.12 -17.13 -0.49
C PRO A 48 4.62 -18.17 0.52
N GLY A 49 3.74 -19.06 0.06
CA GLY A 49 3.29 -20.21 0.85
C GLY A 49 4.44 -21.17 1.10
N ARG A 50 4.45 -21.82 2.27
CA ARG A 50 5.28 -23.01 2.52
C ARG A 50 4.71 -24.21 1.79
#